data_AF-A0A7Y5KRM2-F1
#
_entry.id   AF-A0A7Y5KRM2-F1
#
_cell.length_a   1.000
_cell.length_b   1.000
_cell.length_c   1.000
_cell.angle_alpha   90.00
_cell.angle_beta   90.00
_cell.angle_gamma   90.00
#
_symmetry.space_group_name_H-M   'P 1'
#
loop_
_entity.id
_entity.type
_entity.pdbx_description
1 polymer ?
#
loop_
_entity_poly.entity_id
_entity_poly.type
_entity_poly.pdbx_seq_one_letter_code
_entity_poly.pdbx_strand_id
1 'polypeptide(L)'
;MTKPEDPTGLIDAFFAADAAAFALARCDSAILRAFPSTAATGTGDYGPAPVEPVSIALTKGSADVTLKPGVDAARKAEHRATVTAIEVRTRTLPWGFARAAATLVVRLQPAPEGVAGGEVVVAESLAASEEEAQAELAPMRAALSALTGIGEDAPASRPPEDAAAPRSASTRYSMHLEGDRIVLRDHDSSGPRERVGRYRMLALILVVLGIVGVAVFAERLNAGAPVAALIGVGVVPLVVFIGAFAMNEIARYAARYAGKSAPLAWFADDGIVVAPWVSREGAVDTKPEGRLGAAVACGEVHGVEVRSREGALAVTIDGLHGPIEVAVTNDQSIAELLRVTVETAIAKVSSPKKRVTALMRAATAREQAARS
;
A
#
# COMPACT_ATOMS: atom_id res chain seq x y z
N MET A 1 -5.78 27.25 -29.85
CA MET A 1 -6.71 26.15 -29.55
C MET A 1 -5.92 25.06 -28.85
N THR A 2 -5.85 25.13 -27.52
CA THR A 2 -5.29 24.09 -26.68
C THR A 2 -6.23 22.88 -26.74
N LYS A 3 -5.67 21.70 -26.99
CA LYS A 3 -6.37 20.42 -26.90
C LYS A 3 -6.98 20.34 -25.49
N PRO A 4 -8.28 20.00 -25.31
CA PRO A 4 -8.81 19.79 -23.97
C PRO A 4 -7.98 18.67 -23.33
N GLU A 5 -7.35 18.95 -22.19
CA GLU A 5 -6.74 17.93 -21.36
C GLU A 5 -7.82 16.89 -21.06
N ASP A 6 -7.53 15.64 -21.41
CA ASP A 6 -8.44 14.52 -21.18
C ASP A 6 -8.69 14.42 -19.66
N PRO A 7 -9.92 14.68 -19.16
CA PRO A 7 -10.18 14.90 -17.74
C PRO A 7 -10.15 13.62 -16.87
N THR A 8 -9.69 12.49 -17.41
CA THR A 8 -9.77 11.17 -16.79
C THR A 8 -8.59 10.88 -15.84
N GLY A 9 -8.39 11.76 -14.86
CA GLY A 9 -7.48 11.48 -13.74
C GLY A 9 -7.98 10.30 -12.89
N LEU A 10 -7.06 9.49 -12.37
CA LEU A 10 -7.37 8.40 -11.44
C LEU A 10 -7.91 8.96 -10.12
N ILE A 11 -9.15 8.62 -9.78
CA ILE A 11 -9.81 8.98 -8.52
C ILE A 11 -9.48 7.92 -7.47
N ASP A 12 -8.97 8.37 -6.34
CA ASP A 12 -8.67 7.55 -5.16
C ASP A 12 -9.62 7.94 -4.02
N ALA A 13 -10.51 7.03 -3.63
CA ALA A 13 -11.55 7.30 -2.64
C ALA A 13 -11.23 6.72 -1.25
N PHE A 14 -10.06 6.11 -1.07
CA PHE A 14 -9.65 5.52 0.20
C PHE A 14 -9.42 6.63 1.24
N PHE A 15 -10.22 6.63 2.31
CA PHE A 15 -10.25 7.66 3.37
C PHE A 15 -10.59 9.09 2.90
N ALA A 16 -11.08 9.25 1.67
CA ALA A 16 -11.43 10.54 1.06
C ALA A 16 -12.76 10.47 0.28
N ALA A 17 -13.72 9.70 0.80
CA ALA A 17 -14.98 9.38 0.13
C ALA A 17 -15.77 10.61 -0.35
N ASP A 18 -15.88 11.66 0.45
CA ASP A 18 -16.60 12.89 0.07
C ASP A 18 -15.98 13.59 -1.15
N ALA A 19 -14.67 13.72 -1.16
CA ALA A 19 -13.96 14.42 -2.23
C ALA A 19 -13.97 13.59 -3.52
N ALA A 20 -13.89 12.26 -3.41
CA ALA A 20 -14.06 11.35 -4.54
C ALA A 20 -15.50 11.34 -5.08
N ALA A 21 -16.51 11.38 -4.20
CA ALA A 21 -17.92 11.48 -4.58
C ALA A 21 -18.18 12.75 -5.39
N PHE A 22 -17.65 13.88 -4.93
CA PHE A 22 -17.73 15.15 -5.64
C PHE A 22 -17.07 15.09 -7.03
N ALA A 23 -15.92 14.42 -7.13
CA ALA A 23 -15.24 14.22 -8.41
C ALA A 23 -16.09 13.37 -9.38
N LEU A 24 -16.65 12.26 -8.90
CA LEU A 24 -17.49 11.36 -9.71
C LEU A 24 -18.76 12.04 -10.22
N ALA A 25 -19.40 12.86 -9.39
CA ALA A 25 -20.66 13.54 -9.75
C ALA A 25 -20.53 14.52 -10.93
N ARG A 26 -19.31 14.91 -11.30
CA ARG A 26 -19.02 15.93 -12.34
C ARG A 26 -18.46 15.36 -13.64
N CYS A 27 -18.30 14.04 -13.72
CA CYS A 27 -17.66 13.40 -14.85
C CYS A 27 -18.63 12.46 -15.58
N ASP A 28 -18.56 12.42 -16.90
CA ASP A 28 -19.28 11.43 -17.72
C ASP A 28 -18.52 10.08 -17.80
N SER A 29 -17.23 10.10 -17.47
CA SER A 29 -16.38 8.92 -17.32
C SER A 29 -15.35 9.13 -16.21
N ALA A 30 -14.99 8.06 -15.51
CA ALA A 30 -14.04 8.11 -14.40
C ALA A 30 -13.19 6.85 -14.34
N ILE A 31 -11.97 6.98 -13.83
CA ILE A 31 -11.12 5.85 -13.48
C ILE A 31 -11.01 5.82 -11.96
N LEU A 32 -11.49 4.76 -11.32
CA LEU A 32 -11.38 4.56 -9.87
C LEU A 32 -10.26 3.58 -9.54
N ARG A 33 -9.47 3.87 -8.50
CA ARG A 33 -8.64 2.86 -7.86
C ARG A 33 -9.53 1.92 -7.06
N ALA A 34 -9.25 0.63 -7.16
CA ALA A 34 -9.91 -0.39 -6.35
C ALA A 34 -8.92 -1.48 -5.94
N PHE A 35 -9.26 -2.22 -4.90
CA PHE A 35 -8.50 -3.39 -4.46
C PHE A 35 -9.39 -4.62 -4.52
N PRO A 36 -8.94 -5.74 -5.12
CA PRO A 36 -9.63 -7.01 -4.97
C PRO A 36 -9.91 -7.31 -3.49
N SER A 37 -11.16 -7.62 -3.17
CA SER A 37 -11.56 -8.02 -1.84
C SER A 37 -10.88 -9.35 -1.51
N THR A 38 -9.83 -9.31 -0.70
CA THR A 38 -9.32 -10.53 -0.09
C THR A 38 -10.23 -10.87 1.07
N ALA A 39 -10.99 -11.96 0.94
CA ALA A 39 -11.49 -12.66 2.11
C ALA A 39 -10.28 -12.89 3.03
N ALA A 40 -10.31 -12.30 4.22
CA ALA A 40 -9.22 -12.31 5.17
C ALA A 40 -8.72 -13.75 5.40
N THR A 41 -7.68 -14.15 4.66
CA THR A 41 -7.13 -15.51 4.69
C THR A 41 -5.64 -15.46 5.00
N GLY A 42 -5.26 -14.55 5.89
CA GLY A 42 -4.00 -14.64 6.62
C GLY A 42 -4.24 -15.33 7.95
N THR A 43 -3.97 -16.63 8.04
CA THR A 43 -4.01 -17.42 9.29
C THR A 43 -2.66 -17.48 10.00
N GLY A 44 -1.77 -16.51 9.76
CA GLY A 44 -0.45 -16.45 10.39
C GLY A 44 -0.26 -15.21 11.27
N ASP A 45 0.73 -15.25 12.16
CA ASP A 45 1.19 -14.12 13.02
C ASP A 45 1.65 -12.86 12.24
N TYR A 46 1.61 -12.92 10.92
CA TYR A 46 2.05 -11.90 9.98
C TYR A 46 0.90 -11.69 9.00
N GLY A 47 0.38 -10.46 8.89
CA GLY A 47 -0.89 -10.09 8.24
C GLY A 47 -1.11 -10.55 6.78
N PRO A 48 -2.23 -10.16 6.16
CA PRO A 48 -2.66 -10.71 4.86
C PRO A 48 -1.63 -10.46 3.75
N ALA A 49 -1.62 -11.34 2.76
CA ALA A 49 -0.80 -11.16 1.56
C ALA A 49 -1.23 -9.87 0.83
N PRO A 50 -0.27 -9.07 0.34
CA PRO A 50 -0.58 -7.82 -0.34
C PRO A 50 -1.30 -8.05 -1.66
N VAL A 51 -2.23 -7.16 -1.98
CA VAL A 51 -3.03 -7.20 -3.19
C VAL A 51 -2.64 -6.03 -4.08
N GLU A 52 -2.47 -6.27 -5.38
CA GLU A 52 -2.26 -5.20 -6.34
C GLU A 52 -3.56 -4.43 -6.58
N PRO A 53 -3.53 -3.08 -6.64
CA PRO A 53 -4.69 -2.31 -7.02
C PRO A 53 -5.05 -2.56 -8.49
N VAL A 54 -6.33 -2.45 -8.78
CA VAL A 54 -6.90 -2.43 -10.12
C VAL A 54 -7.52 -1.07 -10.39
N SER A 55 -7.51 -0.64 -11.65
CA SER A 55 -8.22 0.55 -12.10
C SER A 55 -9.54 0.14 -12.73
N ILE A 56 -10.64 0.75 -12.30
CA ILE A 56 -11.99 0.54 -12.84
C ILE A 56 -12.36 1.75 -13.68
N ALA A 57 -12.45 1.58 -15.00
CA ALA A 57 -12.99 2.59 -15.88
C ALA A 57 -14.52 2.48 -15.90
N LEU A 58 -15.18 3.57 -15.52
CA LEU A 58 -16.62 3.73 -15.40
C LEU A 58 -17.12 4.73 -16.45
N THR A 59 -18.30 4.47 -16.99
CA THR A 59 -19.00 5.37 -17.90
C THR A 59 -20.40 5.64 -17.36
N LYS A 60 -20.83 6.90 -17.43
CA LYS A 60 -22.13 7.33 -16.95
C LYS A 60 -23.28 6.60 -17.64
N GLY A 61 -24.22 6.12 -16.83
CA GLY A 61 -25.39 5.37 -17.29
C GLY A 61 -25.09 3.93 -17.73
N SER A 62 -23.88 3.43 -17.50
CA SER A 62 -23.50 2.06 -17.84
C SER A 62 -23.05 1.30 -16.60
N ALA A 63 -23.58 0.09 -16.45
CA ALA A 63 -23.08 -0.87 -15.47
C ALA A 63 -21.84 -1.62 -15.99
N ASP A 64 -21.53 -1.53 -17.28
CA ASP A 64 -20.36 -2.18 -17.87
C ASP A 64 -19.09 -1.37 -17.55
N VAL A 65 -18.07 -2.09 -17.10
CA VAL A 65 -16.80 -1.52 -16.66
C VAL A 65 -15.64 -2.22 -17.32
N THR A 66 -14.54 -1.47 -17.47
CA THR A 66 -13.27 -2.04 -17.90
C THR A 66 -12.30 -2.03 -16.73
N LEU A 67 -11.76 -3.20 -16.42
CA LEU A 67 -10.76 -3.41 -15.39
C LEU A 67 -9.37 -3.42 -16.03
N LYS A 68 -8.49 -2.56 -15.54
CA LYS A 68 -7.07 -2.53 -15.92
C LYS A 68 -6.21 -2.92 -14.71
N PRO A 69 -5.38 -3.98 -14.79
CA PRO A 69 -4.58 -4.39 -13.64
C PRO A 69 -3.33 -3.52 -13.47
N GLY A 70 -3.20 -2.85 -12.33
CA GLY A 70 -1.95 -2.24 -11.81
C GLY A 70 -1.19 -1.25 -12.71
N VAL A 71 -0.09 -0.71 -12.16
CA VAL A 71 0.73 0.40 -12.67
C VAL A 71 1.42 0.08 -14.02
N ASP A 72 1.68 -1.20 -14.30
CA ASP A 72 2.31 -1.68 -15.55
C ASP A 72 1.29 -2.17 -16.61
N ALA A 73 0.17 -1.45 -16.76
CA ALA A 73 -0.95 -1.80 -17.64
C ALA A 73 -0.61 -1.87 -19.15
N ALA A 74 0.61 -1.51 -19.57
CA ALA A 74 1.02 -1.55 -20.97
C ALA A 74 1.05 -2.97 -21.59
N ARG A 75 0.96 -4.04 -20.77
CA ARG A 75 0.99 -5.44 -21.24
C ARG A 75 -0.08 -6.37 -20.69
N LYS A 76 -0.94 -5.93 -19.76
CA LYS A 76 -1.95 -6.82 -19.17
C LYS A 76 -3.30 -6.63 -19.89
N ALA A 77 -3.98 -7.73 -20.18
CA ALA A 77 -5.26 -7.72 -20.87
C ALA A 77 -6.29 -6.87 -20.11
N GLU A 78 -7.02 -6.03 -20.84
CA GLU A 78 -8.19 -5.34 -20.30
C GLU A 78 -9.30 -6.37 -20.10
N HIS A 79 -9.91 -6.37 -18.92
CA HIS A 79 -11.02 -7.26 -18.62
C HIS A 79 -12.32 -6.47 -18.59
N ARG A 80 -13.37 -7.00 -19.23
CA ARG A 80 -14.72 -6.43 -19.15
C ARG A 80 -15.51 -7.14 -18.06
N ALA A 81 -16.21 -6.36 -17.27
CA ALA A 81 -17.12 -6.84 -16.23
C ALA A 81 -18.34 -5.94 -16.17
N THR A 82 -19.40 -6.41 -15.49
CA THR A 82 -20.61 -5.65 -15.25
C THR A 82 -20.81 -5.51 -13.74
N VAL A 83 -21.07 -4.28 -13.29
CA VAL A 83 -21.40 -3.97 -11.89
C VAL A 83 -22.78 -4.54 -11.58
N THR A 84 -22.86 -5.43 -10.60
CA THR A 84 -24.12 -6.08 -10.20
C THR A 84 -24.65 -5.58 -8.86
N ALA A 85 -23.78 -5.12 -7.97
CA ALA A 85 -24.15 -4.56 -6.68
C ALA A 85 -23.11 -3.58 -6.16
N ILE A 86 -23.57 -2.61 -5.38
CA ILE A 86 -22.74 -1.67 -4.62
C ILE A 86 -23.18 -1.79 -3.16
N GLU A 87 -22.29 -2.23 -2.27
CA GLU A 87 -22.59 -2.54 -0.87
C GLU A 87 -21.62 -1.83 0.06
N VAL A 88 -22.08 -1.41 1.24
CA VAL A 88 -21.18 -1.00 2.32
C VAL A 88 -21.12 -2.13 3.34
N ARG A 89 -19.91 -2.55 3.69
CA ARG A 89 -19.68 -3.56 4.74
C ARG A 89 -18.98 -2.91 5.91
N THR A 90 -19.39 -3.26 7.12
CA THR A 90 -18.73 -2.82 8.34
C THR A 90 -18.06 -3.98 9.05
N ARG A 91 -17.04 -3.64 9.83
CA ARG A 91 -16.47 -4.53 10.84
C ARG A 91 -15.97 -3.71 12.01
N THR A 92 -15.99 -4.33 13.19
CA THR A 92 -15.36 -3.79 14.38
C THR A 92 -13.84 -4.02 14.33
N LEU A 93 -13.05 -3.02 14.70
CA LEU A 93 -11.59 -3.12 14.82
C LEU A 93 -11.21 -3.49 16.27
N PRO A 94 -10.13 -4.27 16.46
CA PRO A 94 -9.73 -4.71 17.80
C PRO A 94 -9.02 -3.63 18.62
N TRP A 95 -8.85 -2.42 18.09
CA TRP A 95 -8.05 -1.37 18.69
C TRP A 95 -8.68 0.03 18.52
N GLY A 96 -8.17 0.98 19.31
CA GLY A 96 -8.34 2.40 19.10
C GLY A 96 -9.67 3.06 19.44
N PHE A 97 -9.70 4.34 19.12
CA PHE A 97 -10.88 5.17 19.13
C PHE A 97 -11.73 4.96 17.88
N ALA A 98 -11.10 4.64 16.75
CA ALA A 98 -11.79 4.17 15.56
C ALA A 98 -12.19 2.71 15.76
N ARG A 99 -13.37 2.48 16.36
CA ARG A 99 -13.86 1.14 16.68
C ARG A 99 -14.45 0.42 15.47
N ALA A 100 -14.68 1.12 14.37
CA ALA A 100 -15.30 0.56 13.18
C ALA A 100 -14.56 0.96 11.92
N ALA A 101 -14.47 -0.01 11.01
CA ALA A 101 -14.09 0.20 9.62
C ALA A 101 -15.31 -0.06 8.73
N ALA A 102 -15.55 0.82 7.76
CA ALA A 102 -16.49 0.58 6.68
C ALA A 102 -15.74 0.49 5.34
N THR A 103 -16.16 -0.43 4.49
CA THR A 103 -15.61 -0.65 3.13
C THR A 103 -16.74 -0.59 2.11
N LEU A 104 -16.60 0.26 1.09
CA LEU A 104 -17.50 0.30 -0.06
C LEU A 104 -17.04 -0.76 -1.07
N VAL A 105 -17.87 -1.78 -1.27
CA VAL A 105 -17.60 -2.94 -2.10
C VAL A 105 -18.46 -2.89 -3.36
N VAL A 106 -17.82 -3.07 -4.51
CA VAL A 106 -18.47 -3.22 -5.81
C VAL A 106 -18.38 -4.69 -6.21
N ARG A 107 -19.54 -5.32 -6.49
CA ARG A 107 -19.58 -6.67 -7.05
C ARG A 107 -19.56 -6.61 -8.57
N LEU A 108 -18.68 -7.40 -9.16
CA LEU A 108 -18.41 -7.45 -10.59
C LEU A 108 -18.70 -8.86 -11.12
N GLN A 109 -19.60 -8.96 -12.08
CA GLN A 109 -19.82 -10.16 -12.86
C GLN A 109 -18.92 -10.12 -14.10
N PRO A 110 -18.13 -11.17 -14.37
CA PRO A 110 -17.26 -11.18 -15.54
C PRO A 110 -18.09 -11.27 -16.83
N ALA A 111 -17.61 -10.61 -17.89
CA ALA A 111 -18.16 -10.83 -19.22
C ALA A 111 -17.95 -12.30 -19.67
N PRO A 112 -18.85 -12.87 -20.49
CA PRO A 112 -18.81 -14.29 -20.89
C PRO A 112 -17.50 -14.77 -21.56
N GLU A 113 -16.66 -13.84 -22.04
CA GLU A 113 -15.37 -14.14 -22.69
C GLU A 113 -14.14 -13.72 -21.85
N GLY A 114 -14.31 -13.28 -20.60
CA GLY A 114 -13.23 -12.71 -19.78
C GLY A 114 -13.11 -13.30 -18.37
N VAL A 115 -11.88 -13.56 -17.92
CA VAL A 115 -11.61 -13.90 -16.51
C VAL A 115 -11.21 -12.64 -15.75
N ALA A 116 -12.14 -12.11 -14.94
CA ALA A 116 -11.92 -11.48 -13.63
C ALA A 116 -13.27 -10.94 -13.11
N GLY A 117 -14.09 -11.84 -12.54
CA GLY A 117 -15.25 -11.49 -11.72
C GLY A 117 -14.89 -11.52 -10.24
N GLY A 118 -15.67 -10.84 -9.40
CA GLY A 118 -15.46 -10.86 -7.95
C GLY A 118 -15.88 -9.58 -7.26
N GLU A 119 -15.34 -9.37 -6.07
CA GLU A 119 -15.63 -8.19 -5.26
C GLU A 119 -14.40 -7.30 -5.21
N VAL A 120 -14.59 -5.99 -5.36
CA VAL A 120 -13.53 -4.99 -5.26
C VAL A 120 -13.93 -3.92 -4.26
N VAL A 121 -13.00 -3.53 -3.40
CA VAL A 121 -13.14 -2.39 -2.49
C VAL A 121 -12.73 -1.14 -3.24
N VAL A 122 -13.56 -0.09 -3.21
CA VAL A 122 -13.30 1.17 -3.91
C VAL A 122 -13.12 2.36 -2.97
N ALA A 123 -13.59 2.24 -1.73
CA ALA A 123 -13.42 3.27 -0.69
C ALA A 123 -13.44 2.63 0.69
N GLU A 124 -12.81 3.29 1.66
CA GLU A 124 -12.73 2.85 3.05
C GLU A 124 -12.87 4.06 3.99
N SER A 125 -13.48 3.82 5.15
CA SER A 125 -13.63 4.80 6.23
C SER A 125 -13.33 4.15 7.58
N LEU A 126 -12.78 4.95 8.50
CA LEU A 126 -12.58 4.61 9.91
C LEU A 126 -13.31 5.63 10.79
N ALA A 127 -14.10 5.15 11.73
CA ALA A 127 -14.88 6.00 12.64
C ALA A 127 -15.12 5.36 14.01
N ALA A 128 -15.71 6.12 14.95
CA ALA A 128 -15.92 5.66 16.32
C ALA A 128 -17.07 4.64 16.45
N SER A 129 -17.97 4.59 15.48
CA SER A 129 -19.06 3.62 15.38
C SER A 129 -19.24 3.14 13.94
N GLU A 130 -19.91 2.00 13.78
CA GLU A 130 -20.24 1.47 12.45
C GLU A 130 -21.14 2.41 11.66
N GLU A 131 -22.10 3.05 12.33
CA GLU A 131 -23.00 4.04 11.72
C GLU A 131 -22.25 5.26 11.19
N GLU A 132 -21.30 5.79 11.96
CA GLU A 132 -20.47 6.93 11.53
C GLU A 132 -19.58 6.56 10.34
N ALA A 133 -18.98 5.36 10.36
CA ALA A 133 -18.15 4.87 9.26
C ALA A 133 -18.96 4.64 7.98
N GLN A 134 -20.19 4.14 8.10
CA GLN A 134 -21.12 4.00 6.96
C GLN A 134 -21.56 5.36 6.43
N ALA A 135 -21.88 6.32 7.31
CA ALA A 135 -22.30 7.65 6.95
C ALA A 135 -21.21 8.39 6.14
N GLU A 136 -19.93 8.24 6.52
CA GLU A 136 -18.80 8.80 5.75
C GLU A 136 -18.68 8.20 4.33
N LEU A 137 -19.19 6.98 4.06
CA LEU A 137 -19.16 6.37 2.73
C LEU A 137 -20.43 6.61 1.91
N ALA A 138 -21.49 7.12 2.52
CA ALA A 138 -22.79 7.31 1.85
C ALA A 138 -22.70 8.22 0.61
N PRO A 139 -21.98 9.37 0.62
CA PRO A 139 -21.86 10.22 -0.56
C PRO A 139 -21.21 9.51 -1.75
N MET A 140 -20.16 8.72 -1.48
CA MET A 140 -19.45 7.95 -2.50
C MET A 140 -20.33 6.84 -3.08
N ARG A 141 -21.09 6.14 -2.23
CA ARG A 141 -22.05 5.12 -2.68
C ARG A 141 -23.10 5.73 -3.62
N ALA A 142 -23.72 6.83 -3.22
CA ALA A 142 -24.73 7.52 -4.02
C ALA A 142 -24.16 8.02 -5.36
N ALA A 143 -22.96 8.61 -5.36
CA ALA A 143 -22.31 9.06 -6.59
C ALA A 143 -22.01 7.90 -7.54
N LEU A 144 -21.55 6.76 -7.02
CA LEU A 144 -21.25 5.57 -7.82
C LEU A 144 -22.53 4.92 -8.37
N SER A 145 -23.59 4.85 -7.57
CA SER A 145 -24.91 4.37 -8.01
C SER A 145 -25.50 5.24 -9.10
N ALA A 146 -25.43 6.57 -8.95
CA ALA A 146 -25.89 7.50 -9.98
C ALA A 146 -25.07 7.40 -11.28
N LEU A 147 -23.75 7.17 -11.17
CA LEU A 147 -22.88 7.02 -12.34
C LEU A 147 -23.14 5.70 -13.09
N THR A 148 -23.33 4.59 -12.36
CA THR A 148 -23.47 3.25 -12.97
C THR A 148 -24.92 2.89 -13.32
N GLY A 149 -25.90 3.60 -12.76
CA GLY A 149 -27.31 3.24 -12.85
C GLY A 149 -27.70 2.03 -11.98
N ILE A 150 -26.85 1.64 -11.02
CA ILE A 150 -27.06 0.48 -10.14
C ILE A 150 -27.40 0.97 -8.72
N GLY A 151 -28.61 0.65 -8.25
CA GLY A 151 -29.12 1.00 -6.92
C GLY A 151 -30.25 2.05 -6.94
N GLU A 152 -31.02 2.15 -5.85
CA GLU A 152 -32.13 3.10 -5.69
C GLU A 152 -31.75 4.37 -4.89
N ASP A 153 -30.45 4.64 -4.73
CA ASP A 153 -29.99 5.76 -3.92
C ASP A 153 -30.29 7.12 -4.59
N ALA A 154 -30.92 8.02 -3.83
CA ALA A 154 -31.15 9.41 -4.24
C ALA A 154 -29.82 10.19 -4.41
N PRO A 155 -29.75 11.20 -5.29
CA PRO A 155 -28.52 11.96 -5.50
C PRO A 155 -28.02 12.62 -4.22
N ALA A 156 -26.70 12.57 -4.01
CA ALA A 156 -26.03 13.02 -2.79
C ALA A 156 -26.26 14.51 -2.46
N SER A 157 -26.31 14.81 -1.16
CA SER A 157 -26.29 16.17 -0.58
C SER A 157 -25.11 16.98 -1.11
N ARG A 158 -25.32 18.30 -1.31
CA ARG A 158 -24.30 19.22 -1.82
C ARG A 158 -23.05 19.21 -0.90
N PRO A 159 -21.85 18.88 -1.42
CA PRO A 159 -20.62 18.87 -0.62
C PRO A 159 -20.10 20.29 -0.35
N PRO A 160 -19.17 20.46 0.61
CA PRO A 160 -18.53 21.75 0.88
C PRO A 160 -17.83 22.30 -0.37
N GLU A 161 -17.98 23.61 -0.60
CA GLU A 161 -17.64 24.31 -1.85
C GLU A 161 -16.12 24.36 -2.15
N ASP A 162 -15.28 23.98 -1.17
CA ASP A 162 -13.81 24.04 -1.22
C ASP A 162 -13.10 22.67 -1.38
N ALA A 163 -13.83 21.58 -1.62
CA ALA A 163 -13.22 20.26 -1.77
C ALA A 163 -12.60 20.07 -3.17
N ALA A 164 -11.31 20.37 -3.31
CA ALA A 164 -10.55 19.93 -4.48
C ALA A 164 -10.58 18.39 -4.56
N ALA A 165 -11.05 17.86 -5.69
CA ALA A 165 -11.06 16.42 -5.94
C ALA A 165 -9.63 15.85 -5.85
N PRO A 166 -9.38 14.77 -5.08
CA PRO A 166 -8.10 14.07 -5.09
C PRO A 166 -7.96 13.34 -6.42
N ARG A 167 -7.53 14.07 -7.45
CA ARG A 167 -7.08 13.48 -8.72
C ARG A 167 -5.66 13.00 -8.48
N SER A 168 -5.48 11.69 -8.29
CA SER A 168 -4.15 11.12 -8.10
C SER A 168 -3.44 11.03 -9.45
N ALA A 169 -2.27 11.64 -9.55
CA ALA A 169 -1.36 11.43 -10.68
C ALA A 169 -0.55 10.12 -10.56
N SER A 170 -0.59 9.46 -9.39
CA SER A 170 0.32 8.36 -9.09
C SER A 170 -0.39 7.01 -8.94
N THR A 171 -0.30 6.17 -9.96
CA THR A 171 -0.63 4.74 -9.88
C THR A 171 0.33 3.99 -8.93
N ARG A 172 1.57 4.50 -8.78
CA ARG A 172 2.65 3.93 -7.98
C ARG A 172 2.34 3.84 -6.48
N TYR A 173 1.76 4.86 -5.87
CA TYR A 173 1.47 4.82 -4.43
C TYR A 173 0.00 4.51 -4.16
N SER A 174 -0.28 3.83 -3.05
CA SER A 174 -1.65 3.61 -2.59
C SER A 174 -1.74 3.47 -1.08
N MET A 175 -2.92 3.76 -0.54
CA MET A 175 -3.20 3.58 0.88
C MET A 175 -4.53 2.87 1.09
N HIS A 176 -4.53 1.77 1.84
CA HIS A 176 -5.76 1.02 2.17
C HIS A 176 -5.59 0.21 3.46
N LEU A 177 -6.66 -0.40 3.96
CA LEU A 177 -6.63 -1.32 5.10
C LEU A 177 -6.06 -2.68 4.71
N GLU A 178 -5.00 -3.10 5.39
CA GLU A 178 -4.48 -4.47 5.37
C GLU A 178 -4.62 -5.10 6.76
N GLY A 179 -5.52 -6.08 6.88
CA GLY A 179 -5.90 -6.60 8.19
C GLY A 179 -6.52 -5.47 8.99
N ASP A 180 -5.91 -5.09 10.11
CA ASP A 180 -6.39 -4.00 10.96
C ASP A 180 -5.42 -2.84 10.97
N ARG A 181 -4.77 -2.49 9.86
CA ARG A 181 -3.89 -1.31 9.79
C ARG A 181 -4.08 -0.59 8.47
N ILE A 182 -3.98 0.73 8.47
CA ILE A 182 -3.84 1.48 7.23
C ILE A 182 -2.40 1.30 6.75
N VAL A 183 -2.19 0.96 5.48
CA VAL A 183 -0.86 0.72 4.92
C VAL A 183 -0.65 1.58 3.69
N LEU A 184 0.42 2.38 3.70
CA LEU A 184 0.94 3.06 2.52
C LEU A 184 1.88 2.13 1.78
N ARG A 185 1.69 1.96 0.47
CA ARG A 185 2.54 1.14 -0.39
C ARG A 185 3.13 1.91 -1.55
N ASP A 186 4.29 1.44 -1.99
CA ASP A 186 4.94 1.75 -3.27
C ASP A 186 4.89 0.49 -4.17
N HIS A 187 4.14 0.57 -5.27
CA HIS A 187 3.96 -0.52 -6.22
C HIS A 187 5.08 -0.64 -7.24
N ASP A 188 5.97 0.35 -7.34
CA ASP A 188 7.16 0.27 -8.22
C ASP A 188 8.37 -0.25 -7.45
N SER A 189 8.26 -0.38 -6.13
CA SER A 189 9.30 -0.92 -5.27
C SER A 189 8.90 -2.30 -4.78
N SER A 190 9.79 -3.28 -4.91
CA SER A 190 9.68 -4.57 -4.21
C SER A 190 10.31 -4.52 -2.80
N GLY A 191 10.73 -3.32 -2.37
CA GLY A 191 11.30 -3.05 -1.06
C GLY A 191 12.76 -3.54 -0.95
N PRO A 192 13.31 -3.62 0.28
CA PRO A 192 14.71 -4.07 0.49
C PRO A 192 14.95 -5.54 0.09
N ARG A 193 13.90 -6.24 -0.37
CA ARG A 193 13.86 -7.67 -0.66
C ARG A 193 13.89 -7.97 -2.16
N GLU A 194 14.08 -6.96 -3.02
CA GLU A 194 14.34 -7.10 -4.48
C GLU A 194 15.43 -8.14 -4.80
N ARG A 195 16.32 -8.41 -3.84
CA ARG A 195 17.42 -9.37 -3.95
C ARG A 195 17.05 -10.83 -3.66
N VAL A 196 15.78 -11.20 -3.45
CA VAL A 196 15.38 -12.62 -3.26
C VAL A 196 15.92 -13.52 -4.37
N GLY A 197 15.84 -13.07 -5.62
CA GLY A 197 16.40 -13.78 -6.77
C GLY A 197 17.91 -14.00 -6.66
N ARG A 198 18.65 -13.00 -6.15
CA ARG A 198 20.09 -13.10 -5.92
C ARG A 198 20.43 -14.12 -4.84
N TYR A 199 19.68 -14.17 -3.73
CA TYR A 199 19.89 -15.17 -2.68
C TYR A 199 19.60 -16.60 -3.17
N ARG A 200 18.55 -16.79 -3.99
CA ARG A 200 18.28 -18.09 -4.64
C ARG A 200 19.40 -18.49 -5.59
N MET A 201 19.88 -17.55 -6.40
CA MET A 201 20.98 -17.79 -7.34
C MET A 201 22.29 -18.14 -6.59
N LEU A 202 22.61 -17.40 -5.52
CA LEU A 202 23.77 -17.69 -4.67
C LEU A 202 23.64 -19.07 -4.00
N ALA A 203 22.46 -19.42 -3.49
CA ALA A 203 22.21 -20.74 -2.93
C ALA A 203 22.46 -21.85 -3.97
N LEU A 204 21.96 -21.69 -5.20
CA LEU A 204 22.18 -22.63 -6.30
C LEU A 204 23.67 -22.77 -6.65
N ILE A 205 24.38 -21.64 -6.79
CA ILE A 205 25.82 -21.63 -7.07
C ILE A 205 26.58 -22.38 -5.97
N LEU A 206 26.26 -22.12 -4.70
CA LEU A 206 26.89 -22.79 -3.57
C LEU A 206 26.58 -24.31 -3.58
N VAL A 207 25.35 -24.74 -3.90
CA VAL A 207 25.05 -26.18 -4.04
C VAL A 207 25.93 -26.82 -5.12
N VAL A 208 26.06 -26.20 -6.29
CA VAL A 208 26.89 -26.72 -7.39
C VAL A 208 28.36 -26.81 -6.97
N LEU A 209 28.89 -25.77 -6.33
CA LEU A 209 30.26 -25.77 -5.80
C LEU A 209 30.46 -26.84 -4.71
N GLY A 210 29.46 -27.07 -3.86
CA GLY A 210 29.46 -28.13 -2.85
C GLY A 210 29.53 -29.52 -3.47
N ILE A 211 28.76 -29.78 -4.54
CA ILE A 211 28.78 -31.04 -5.28
C ILE A 211 30.17 -31.28 -5.91
N VAL A 212 30.75 -30.26 -6.55
CA VAL A 212 32.11 -30.33 -7.11
C VAL A 212 33.13 -30.61 -6.00
N GLY A 213 33.01 -29.94 -4.85
CA GLY A 213 33.88 -30.18 -3.69
C GLY A 213 33.79 -31.61 -3.15
N VAL A 214 32.59 -32.21 -3.11
CA VAL A 214 32.41 -33.62 -2.74
C VAL A 214 33.05 -34.57 -3.75
N ALA A 215 32.92 -34.28 -5.05
CA ALA A 215 33.56 -35.08 -6.10
C ALA A 215 35.10 -35.07 -5.95
N VAL A 216 35.69 -33.89 -5.72
CA VAL A 216 37.13 -33.74 -5.45
C VAL A 216 37.54 -34.47 -4.17
N PHE A 217 36.73 -34.37 -3.11
CA PHE A 217 36.97 -35.13 -1.87
C PHE A 217 36.97 -36.64 -2.11
N ALA A 218 36.01 -37.17 -2.87
CA ALA A 218 35.92 -38.59 -3.21
C ALA A 218 37.11 -39.05 -4.06
N GLU A 219 37.56 -38.25 -5.03
CA GLU A 219 38.76 -38.53 -5.81
C GLU A 219 40.01 -38.61 -4.92
N ARG A 220 40.18 -37.65 -3.99
CA ARG A 220 41.30 -37.63 -3.05
C ARG A 220 41.28 -38.80 -2.07
N LEU A 221 40.08 -39.21 -1.63
CA LEU A 221 39.89 -40.37 -0.79
C LEU A 221 40.32 -41.65 -1.52
N ASN A 222 39.87 -41.82 -2.77
CA ASN A 222 40.23 -42.97 -3.61
C ASN A 222 41.73 -43.00 -3.96
N ALA A 223 42.36 -41.83 -4.08
CA ALA A 223 43.80 -41.68 -4.31
C ALA A 223 44.66 -41.93 -3.05
N GLY A 224 44.06 -42.25 -1.89
CA GLY A 224 44.78 -42.53 -0.66
C GLY A 224 45.45 -41.28 -0.04
N ALA A 225 44.85 -40.11 -0.22
CA ALA A 225 45.39 -38.86 0.33
C ALA A 225 45.56 -38.92 1.87
N PRO A 226 46.57 -38.24 2.43
CA PRO A 226 46.78 -38.22 3.88
C PRO A 226 45.58 -37.59 4.60
N VAL A 227 45.30 -38.07 5.82
CA VAL A 227 44.14 -37.67 6.63
C VAL A 227 44.02 -36.15 6.79
N ALA A 228 45.14 -35.44 6.99
CA ALA A 228 45.15 -33.98 7.10
C ALA A 228 44.62 -33.28 5.83
N ALA A 229 44.95 -33.80 4.64
CA ALA A 229 44.45 -33.27 3.37
C ALA A 229 42.96 -33.59 3.18
N LEU A 230 42.50 -34.76 3.60
CA LEU A 230 41.09 -35.13 3.56
C LEU A 230 40.24 -34.25 4.47
N ILE A 231 40.73 -33.91 5.67
CA ILE A 231 40.03 -32.97 6.56
C ILE A 231 39.91 -31.59 5.90
N GLY A 232 41.00 -31.05 5.36
CA GLY A 232 40.98 -29.74 4.69
C GLY A 232 40.03 -29.70 3.49
N VAL A 233 40.08 -30.72 2.62
CA VAL A 233 39.23 -30.81 1.43
C VAL A 233 37.78 -31.12 1.79
N GLY A 234 37.52 -31.87 2.87
CA GLY A 234 36.17 -32.23 3.32
C GLY A 234 35.43 -31.12 4.05
N VAL A 235 36.14 -30.21 4.73
CA VAL A 235 35.52 -29.04 5.41
C VAL A 235 34.97 -28.03 4.41
N VAL A 236 35.61 -27.85 3.26
CA VAL A 236 35.19 -26.89 2.22
C VAL A 236 33.75 -27.17 1.71
N PRO A 237 33.39 -28.35 1.19
CA PRO A 237 32.04 -28.63 0.74
C PRO A 237 31.02 -28.55 1.88
N LEU A 238 31.40 -28.94 3.11
CA LEU A 238 30.53 -28.79 4.28
C LEU A 238 30.15 -27.33 4.54
N VAL A 239 31.14 -26.42 4.60
CA VAL A 239 30.89 -24.98 4.79
C VAL A 239 30.08 -24.41 3.63
N VAL A 240 30.36 -24.83 2.40
CA VAL A 240 29.64 -24.42 1.21
C VAL A 240 28.17 -24.86 1.26
N PHE A 241 27.87 -26.09 1.70
CA PHE A 241 26.49 -26.56 1.89
C PHE A 241 25.76 -25.81 3.01
N ILE A 242 26.44 -25.50 4.12
CA ILE A 242 25.85 -24.66 5.18
C ILE A 242 25.51 -23.27 4.62
N GLY A 243 26.42 -22.67 3.85
CA GLY A 243 26.17 -21.40 3.16
C GLY A 243 24.99 -21.48 2.19
N ALA A 244 24.91 -22.55 1.39
CA ALA A 244 23.79 -22.79 0.48
C ALA A 244 22.46 -22.89 1.23
N PHE A 245 22.43 -23.67 2.33
CA PHE A 245 21.27 -23.83 3.18
C PHE A 245 20.83 -22.49 3.79
N ALA A 246 21.77 -21.72 4.36
CA ALA A 246 21.48 -20.41 4.93
C ALA A 246 20.92 -19.43 3.88
N MET A 247 21.52 -19.37 2.69
CA MET A 247 21.05 -18.51 1.59
C MET A 247 19.67 -18.94 1.09
N ASN A 248 19.41 -20.25 1.00
CA ASN A 248 18.10 -20.77 0.62
C ASN A 248 17.03 -20.47 1.68
N GLU A 249 17.38 -20.56 2.97
CA GLU A 249 16.49 -20.17 4.06
C GLU A 249 16.16 -18.68 4.02
N ILE A 250 17.17 -17.81 3.87
CA ILE A 250 16.96 -16.37 3.67
C ILE A 250 16.05 -16.13 2.47
N ALA A 251 16.29 -16.80 1.34
CA ALA A 251 15.45 -16.67 0.16
C ALA A 251 14.02 -17.19 0.38
N ARG A 252 13.84 -18.29 1.11
CA ARG A 252 12.53 -18.87 1.44
C ARG A 252 11.73 -17.94 2.33
N TYR A 253 12.36 -17.41 3.38
CA TYR A 253 11.75 -16.41 4.26
C TYR A 253 11.45 -15.13 3.48
N ALA A 254 12.39 -14.60 2.71
CA ALA A 254 12.19 -13.37 1.95
C ALA A 254 11.12 -13.52 0.85
N ALA A 255 11.03 -14.69 0.20
CA ALA A 255 10.02 -14.97 -0.82
C ALA A 255 8.59 -14.98 -0.27
N ARG A 256 8.38 -15.38 1.00
CA ARG A 256 7.06 -15.27 1.65
C ARG A 256 6.59 -13.82 1.78
N TYR A 257 7.52 -12.87 1.71
CA TYR A 257 7.26 -11.44 1.77
C TYR A 257 7.62 -10.70 0.48
N ALA A 258 7.86 -11.43 -0.62
CA ALA A 258 8.05 -10.84 -1.94
C ALA A 258 6.69 -10.37 -2.46
N GLY A 259 6.22 -9.23 -1.95
CA GLY A 259 5.14 -8.48 -2.57
C GLY A 259 5.67 -7.84 -3.85
N LYS A 260 4.80 -7.69 -4.84
CA LYS A 260 5.08 -6.84 -6.00
C LYS A 260 5.15 -5.35 -5.62
N SER A 261 4.80 -5.02 -4.37
CA SER A 261 4.82 -3.70 -3.78
C SER A 261 5.44 -3.69 -2.38
N ALA A 262 6.06 -2.58 -2.01
CA ALA A 262 6.73 -2.35 -0.75
C ALA A 262 5.82 -1.55 0.19
N PRO A 263 5.57 -2.02 1.43
CA PRO A 263 4.95 -1.19 2.44
C PRO A 263 5.95 -0.12 2.89
N LEU A 264 5.51 1.14 2.82
CA LEU A 264 6.27 2.32 3.25
C LEU A 264 5.92 2.74 4.68
N ALA A 265 4.64 2.64 5.07
CA ALA A 265 4.23 2.94 6.43
C ALA A 265 2.96 2.17 6.82
N TRP A 266 2.84 1.83 8.09
CA TRP A 266 1.64 1.30 8.73
C TRP A 266 1.13 2.31 9.76
N PHE A 267 -0.17 2.51 9.81
CA PHE A 267 -0.83 3.41 10.76
C PHE A 267 -1.88 2.63 11.55
N ALA A 268 -1.79 2.74 12.87
CA ALA A 268 -2.73 2.20 13.85
C ALA A 268 -2.84 3.16 15.04
N ASP A 269 -3.72 2.87 16.00
CA ASP A 269 -3.92 3.71 17.18
C ASP A 269 -2.71 3.75 18.11
N ASP A 270 -1.99 2.64 18.21
CA ASP A 270 -0.79 2.45 19.02
C ASP A 270 0.42 3.19 18.44
N GLY A 271 0.46 3.38 17.12
CA GLY A 271 1.48 4.20 16.48
C GLY A 271 1.55 4.08 14.97
N ILE A 272 2.57 4.73 14.44
CA ILE A 272 2.95 4.76 13.03
C ILE A 272 4.28 4.03 12.92
N VAL A 273 4.37 3.08 12.00
CA VAL A 273 5.60 2.34 11.73
C VAL A 273 6.02 2.61 10.29
N VAL A 274 7.25 3.08 10.05
CA VAL A 274 7.74 3.45 8.71
C VAL A 274 8.83 2.48 8.23
N ALA A 275 8.70 1.94 7.00
CA ALA A 275 9.59 0.94 6.42
C ALA A 275 10.10 1.26 4.99
N PRO A 276 11.25 0.66 4.59
CA PRO A 276 12.28 0.16 5.49
C PRO A 276 12.96 1.32 6.23
N TRP A 277 13.43 1.06 7.45
CA TRP A 277 14.16 2.06 8.23
C TRP A 277 15.50 2.37 7.56
N VAL A 278 15.53 3.42 6.74
CA VAL A 278 16.76 3.97 6.16
C VAL A 278 16.80 5.48 6.38
N SER A 279 16.54 5.93 7.61
CA SER A 279 16.98 7.27 7.99
C SER A 279 18.50 7.22 8.14
N ARG A 280 19.21 7.92 7.25
CA ARG A 280 20.66 8.16 7.39
C ARG A 280 20.97 9.26 8.42
N GLU A 281 19.94 9.89 9.00
CA GLU A 281 20.05 11.05 9.91
C GLU A 281 19.81 10.73 11.40
N GLY A 282 19.71 9.44 11.78
CA GLY A 282 20.11 9.02 13.14
C GLY A 282 19.03 8.84 14.21
N ALA A 283 17.75 8.70 13.87
CA ALA A 283 16.75 8.26 14.87
C ALA A 283 16.71 6.73 14.96
N VAL A 284 17.31 6.15 16.02
CA VAL A 284 17.24 4.72 16.35
C VAL A 284 16.40 4.51 17.62
N ASP A 285 15.20 3.93 17.50
CA ASP A 285 14.45 3.39 18.64
C ASP A 285 15.00 2.00 19.03
N THR A 286 15.38 1.84 20.28
CA THR A 286 16.05 0.66 20.83
C THR A 286 15.09 -0.33 21.51
N LYS A 287 13.77 -0.18 21.38
CA LYS A 287 12.80 -1.09 22.00
C LYS A 287 12.70 -2.46 21.30
N PRO A 288 12.23 -3.51 21.99
CA PRO A 288 12.08 -4.87 21.43
C PRO A 288 11.17 -4.95 20.21
N GLU A 289 10.29 -3.96 20.03
CA GLU A 289 9.42 -3.74 18.87
C GLU A 289 10.20 -3.33 17.61
N GLY A 290 11.46 -2.89 17.75
CA GLY A 290 12.39 -2.42 16.72
C GLY A 290 12.85 -3.45 15.68
N ARG A 291 12.08 -4.52 15.46
CA ARG A 291 12.30 -5.46 14.35
C ARG A 291 11.78 -4.95 13.01
N LEU A 292 10.97 -3.88 13.01
CA LEU A 292 10.26 -3.36 11.84
C LEU A 292 10.14 -1.83 11.93
N GLY A 293 10.99 -1.07 11.23
CA GLY A 293 10.75 0.37 10.97
C GLY A 293 10.97 1.35 12.13
N ALA A 294 10.93 2.66 11.84
CA ALA A 294 10.81 3.69 12.87
C ALA A 294 9.38 3.68 13.41
N ALA A 295 9.20 3.56 14.73
CA ALA A 295 7.91 3.64 15.40
C ALA A 295 7.73 5.03 16.02
N VAL A 296 6.59 5.67 15.76
CA VAL A 296 6.23 6.97 16.32
C VAL A 296 4.83 6.85 16.90
N ALA A 297 4.64 7.21 18.17
CA ALA A 297 3.28 7.25 18.69
C ALA A 297 2.50 8.35 17.95
N CYS A 298 1.24 8.10 17.59
CA CYS A 298 0.40 9.10 16.92
C CYS A 298 0.33 10.44 17.69
N GLY A 299 0.58 10.39 19.00
CA GLY A 299 0.66 11.56 19.87
C GLY A 299 1.91 12.42 19.75
N GLU A 300 2.99 11.91 19.17
CA GLU A 300 4.29 12.57 19.06
C GLU A 300 4.47 13.28 17.72
N VAL A 301 3.52 13.09 16.79
CA VAL A 301 3.52 13.73 15.48
C VAL A 301 3.11 15.20 15.62
N HIS A 302 3.97 16.07 15.12
CA HIS A 302 3.75 17.50 15.02
C HIS A 302 3.12 17.88 13.68
N GLY A 303 3.55 17.25 12.59
CA GLY A 303 3.07 17.49 11.23
C GLY A 303 3.66 16.53 10.20
N VAL A 304 3.24 16.69 8.94
CA VAL A 304 3.82 16.01 7.79
C VAL A 304 4.26 17.06 6.78
N GLU A 305 5.52 17.00 6.36
CA GLU A 305 6.14 18.00 5.50
C GLU A 305 6.71 17.37 4.22
N VAL A 306 6.87 18.19 3.18
CA VAL A 306 7.66 17.84 1.98
C VAL A 306 8.97 18.61 2.05
N ARG A 307 10.09 17.88 2.07
CA ARG A 307 11.44 18.45 2.17
C ARG A 307 12.27 18.10 0.94
N SER A 308 13.03 19.07 0.43
CA SER A 308 13.98 18.81 -0.65
C SER A 308 15.20 18.06 -0.11
N ARG A 309 15.65 17.04 -0.85
CA ARG A 309 16.79 16.18 -0.50
C ARG A 309 17.53 15.75 -1.74
N GLU A 310 18.79 16.19 -1.92
CA GLU A 310 19.70 15.68 -2.97
C GLU A 310 19.07 15.60 -4.38
N GLY A 311 18.21 16.55 -4.75
CA GLY A 311 17.51 16.55 -6.04
C GLY A 311 16.20 15.75 -6.10
N ALA A 312 15.75 15.21 -4.96
CA ALA A 312 14.48 14.56 -4.75
C ALA A 312 13.64 15.31 -3.68
N LEU A 313 12.40 14.85 -3.49
CA LEU A 313 11.45 15.34 -2.49
C LEU A 313 11.09 14.21 -1.54
N ALA A 314 11.36 14.40 -0.25
CA ALA A 314 11.03 13.47 0.81
C ALA A 314 9.77 13.94 1.56
N VAL A 315 8.81 13.04 1.72
CA VAL A 315 7.65 13.22 2.60
C VAL A 315 8.05 12.75 3.99
N THR A 316 8.08 13.66 4.96
CA THR A 316 8.55 13.39 6.32
C THR A 316 7.44 13.53 7.35
N ILE A 317 7.41 12.63 8.33
CA ILE A 317 6.65 12.80 9.57
C ILE A 317 7.56 13.52 10.56
N ASP A 318 7.16 14.70 11.00
CA ASP A 318 7.87 15.44 12.02
C ASP A 318 7.30 15.12 13.40
N GLY A 319 8.17 14.78 14.34
CA GLY A 319 7.79 14.52 15.73
C GLY A 319 8.92 14.77 16.70
N LEU A 320 8.76 14.28 17.93
CA LEU A 320 9.77 14.43 19.01
C LEU A 320 11.14 13.85 18.67
N HIS A 321 11.20 12.85 17.78
CA HIS A 321 12.42 12.16 17.38
C HIS A 321 13.09 12.76 16.13
N GLY A 322 12.61 13.92 15.67
CA GLY A 322 13.05 14.54 14.42
C GLY A 322 12.26 14.05 13.20
N PRO A 323 12.64 14.47 11.99
CA PRO A 323 11.97 14.09 10.76
C PRO A 323 12.19 12.61 10.42
N ILE A 324 11.12 11.90 10.12
CA ILE A 324 11.15 10.50 9.66
C ILE A 324 10.62 10.43 8.24
N GLU A 325 11.46 10.02 7.30
CA GLU A 325 11.10 9.89 5.89
C GLU A 325 10.16 8.71 5.65
N VAL A 326 8.99 8.99 5.08
CA VAL A 326 7.96 8.00 4.73
C VAL A 326 8.07 7.59 3.26
N ALA A 327 8.28 8.56 2.37
CA ALA A 327 8.34 8.33 0.93
C ALA A 327 9.28 9.34 0.27
N VAL A 328 9.86 8.95 -0.87
CA VAL A 328 10.71 9.83 -1.68
C VAL A 328 10.25 9.76 -3.14
N THR A 329 10.09 10.91 -3.76
CA THR A 329 9.72 11.07 -5.17
C THR A 329 10.45 12.25 -5.79
N ASN A 330 10.54 12.29 -7.12
CA ASN A 330 11.08 13.45 -7.84
C ASN A 330 9.98 14.39 -8.35
N ASP A 331 8.72 14.06 -8.07
CA ASP A 331 7.55 14.80 -8.54
C ASP A 331 6.86 15.53 -7.37
N GLN A 332 6.82 16.86 -7.45
CA GLN A 332 6.22 17.73 -6.45
C GLN A 332 4.73 17.45 -6.23
N SER A 333 3.99 17.16 -7.30
CA SER A 333 2.55 16.88 -7.20
C SER A 333 2.29 15.58 -6.44
N ILE A 334 3.13 14.57 -6.66
CA ILE A 334 3.05 13.28 -5.96
C ILE A 334 3.48 13.46 -4.50
N ALA A 335 4.52 14.24 -4.22
CA ALA A 335 4.98 14.50 -2.85
C ALA A 335 3.89 15.19 -2.02
N GLU A 336 3.23 16.19 -2.59
CA GLU A 336 2.15 16.92 -1.92
C GLU A 336 0.90 16.06 -1.71
N LEU A 337 0.53 15.24 -2.70
CA LEU A 337 -0.54 14.26 -2.55
C LEU A 337 -0.24 13.30 -1.38
N LEU A 338 0.96 12.71 -1.37
CA LEU A 338 1.40 11.80 -0.32
C LEU A 338 1.39 12.47 1.06
N ARG A 339 1.82 13.73 1.16
CA ARG A 339 1.75 14.52 2.40
C ARG A 339 0.32 14.54 2.94
N VAL A 340 -0.65 14.93 2.11
CA VAL A 340 -2.08 14.99 2.50
C VAL A 340 -2.63 13.61 2.85
N THR A 341 -2.28 12.56 2.10
CA THR A 341 -2.74 11.20 2.39
C THR A 341 -2.20 10.70 3.73
N VAL A 342 -0.92 10.94 4.03
CA VAL A 342 -0.29 10.59 5.30
C VAL A 342 -0.92 11.37 6.47
N GLU A 343 -1.15 12.68 6.33
CA GLU A 343 -1.86 13.47 7.33
C GLU A 343 -3.26 12.91 7.63
N THR A 344 -3.97 12.51 6.57
CA THR A 344 -5.32 11.93 6.68
C THR A 344 -5.29 10.61 7.44
N ALA A 345 -4.34 9.72 7.13
CA ALA A 345 -4.18 8.46 7.83
C ALA A 345 -3.90 8.67 9.32
N ILE A 346 -2.96 9.57 9.65
CA ILE A 346 -2.61 9.92 11.03
C ILE A 346 -3.85 10.44 11.77
N ALA A 347 -4.62 11.33 11.14
CA ALA A 347 -5.85 11.86 11.74
C ALA A 347 -6.92 10.78 11.97
N LYS A 348 -7.04 9.79 11.07
CA LYS A 348 -8.00 8.68 11.17
C LYS A 348 -7.67 7.69 12.30
N VAL A 349 -6.39 7.45 12.57
CA VAL A 349 -5.96 6.53 13.64
C VAL A 349 -5.74 7.22 14.99
N SER A 350 -5.64 8.55 15.00
CA SER A 350 -5.44 9.34 16.23
C SER A 350 -6.70 9.47 17.10
N SER A 351 -6.50 9.57 18.42
CA SER A 351 -7.58 9.86 19.38
C SER A 351 -8.37 11.14 19.03
N PRO A 352 -9.67 11.27 19.38
CA PRO A 352 -10.51 12.40 19.00
C PRO A 352 -9.94 13.78 19.36
N LYS A 353 -9.40 13.93 20.58
CA LYS A 353 -8.76 15.20 21.02
C LYS A 353 -7.59 15.59 20.12
N LYS A 354 -6.83 14.60 19.65
CA LYS A 354 -5.66 14.79 18.78
C LYS A 354 -6.06 14.92 17.31
N ARG A 355 -7.11 14.23 16.85
CA ARG A 355 -7.71 14.37 15.51
C ARG A 355 -8.15 15.81 15.26
N VAL A 356 -8.87 16.42 16.20
CA VAL A 356 -9.28 17.83 16.09
C VAL A 356 -8.07 18.76 15.99
N THR A 357 -7.04 18.53 16.80
CA THR A 357 -5.79 19.33 16.77
C THR A 357 -5.06 19.17 15.42
N ALA A 358 -4.93 17.95 14.92
CA ALA A 358 -4.29 17.65 13.64
C ALA A 358 -5.04 18.29 12.46
N LEU A 359 -6.38 18.18 12.44
CA LEU A 359 -7.23 18.80 11.41
C LEU A 359 -7.14 20.33 11.44
N MET A 360 -7.15 20.95 12.63
CA MET A 360 -6.98 22.41 12.75
C MET A 360 -5.60 22.87 12.27
N ARG A 361 -4.53 22.13 12.58
CA ARG A 361 -3.18 22.44 12.07
C ARG A 361 -3.12 22.34 10.55
N ALA A 362 -3.67 21.27 9.98
CA ALA A 362 -3.73 21.09 8.52
C ALA A 362 -4.51 22.22 7.85
N ALA A 363 -5.64 22.65 8.43
CA ALA A 363 -6.42 23.78 7.94
C ALA A 363 -5.62 25.11 8.01
N THR A 364 -4.97 25.37 9.14
CA THR A 364 -4.15 26.57 9.33
C THR A 364 -2.98 26.64 8.36
N ALA A 365 -2.30 25.51 8.12
CA ALA A 365 -1.20 25.43 7.17
C ALA A 365 -1.65 25.72 5.73
N ARG A 366 -2.85 25.24 5.33
CA ARG A 366 -3.44 25.57 4.02
C ARG A 366 -3.76 27.06 3.89
N GLU A 367 -4.32 27.66 4.93
CA GLU A 367 -4.60 29.11 4.94
C GLU A 367 -3.31 29.95 4.84
N GLN A 368 -2.24 29.52 5.50
CA GLN A 368 -0.94 30.20 5.42
C GLN A 368 -0.31 30.05 4.03
N ALA A 369 -0.33 28.85 3.46
CA ALA A 369 0.17 28.59 2.11
C ALA A 369 -0.63 29.33 1.02
N ALA A 370 -1.92 29.58 1.22
CA ALA A 370 -2.75 30.36 0.30
C ALA A 370 -2.51 31.88 0.39
N ARG A 371 -1.82 32.36 1.44
CA ARG A 371 -1.50 33.78 1.67
C ARG A 371 -0.06 34.15 1.30
N SER A 372 0.83 33.17 1.18
CA SER A 372 2.20 33.29 0.67
C SER A 372 2.22 33.11 -0.84
#